data_AF-A0A359KPT3-F1
#
_entry.id   AF-A0A359KPT3-F1
#
_cell.length_a   1.000
_cell.length_b   1.000
_cell.length_c   1.000
_cell.angle_alpha   90.00
_cell.angle_beta   90.00
_cell.angle_gamma   90.00
#
_symmetry.space_group_name_H-M   'P 1'
#
loop_
_entity.id
_entity.type
_entity.pdbx_description
1 polymer ?
#
loop_
_entity_poly.entity_id
_entity_poly.type
_entity_poly.pdbx_seq_one_letter_code
_entity_poly.pdbx_strand_id
1 'polypeptide(L)'
;PIGVAWSRFWYRWVAAAFMAGYLEAAGDAPFLPRDSSDLALLLDIFLLDKAVYELGYELNNRPGWVRIPLSGLLGQLAPAMVETRA
;
A
#
# COMPACT_ATOMS: atom_id res chain seq x y z
N PRO A 1 3.46 -21.38 -2.00
CA PRO A 1 4.73 -21.78 -1.35
C PRO A 1 4.95 -21.02 -0.04
N ILE A 2 5.59 -21.66 0.95
CA ILE A 2 5.79 -21.08 2.29
C ILE A 2 6.52 -19.72 2.26
N GLY A 3 7.44 -19.53 1.32
CA GLY A 3 8.16 -18.26 1.14
C GLY A 3 7.26 -17.07 0.75
N VAL A 4 6.19 -17.30 -0.03
CA VAL A 4 5.24 -16.23 -0.41
C VAL A 4 4.31 -15.85 0.75
N ALA A 5 3.96 -16.83 1.59
CA ALA A 5 3.16 -16.57 2.79
C ALA A 5 3.97 -15.77 3.81
N TRP A 6 5.24 -16.15 4.03
CA TRP A 6 6.15 -15.42 4.90
C TRP A 6 6.46 -14.02 4.40
N SER A 7 6.68 -13.82 3.09
CA SER A 7 6.92 -12.49 2.54
C SER A 7 5.73 -11.57 2.75
N ARG A 8 4.50 -12.08 2.58
CA ARG A 8 3.27 -11.32 2.83
C ARG A 8 3.08 -11.01 4.32
N PHE A 9 3.36 -11.96 5.20
CA PHE A 9 3.32 -11.75 6.65
C PHE A 9 4.32 -10.68 7.07
N TRP A 10 5.58 -10.83 6.67
CA TRP A 10 6.65 -9.89 6.98
C TRP A 10 6.33 -8.49 6.48
N TYR A 11 5.87 -8.37 5.23
CA TYR A 11 5.46 -7.09 4.65
C TYR A 11 4.38 -6.40 5.48
N ARG A 12 3.30 -7.12 5.84
CA ARG A 12 2.21 -6.57 6.64
C ARG A 12 2.67 -6.17 8.04
N TRP A 13 3.49 -6.99 8.67
CA TRP A 13 4.02 -6.70 10.00
C TRP A 13 4.86 -5.43 9.98
N VAL A 14 5.82 -5.33 9.06
CA VAL A 14 6.74 -4.18 8.96
C VAL A 14 5.98 -2.91 8.60
N ALA A 15 5.02 -2.98 7.68
CA ALA A 15 4.16 -1.84 7.34
C ALA A 15 3.35 -1.36 8.57
N ALA A 16 2.76 -2.28 9.33
CA ALA A 16 1.99 -1.94 10.52
C ALA A 16 2.86 -1.29 11.61
N ALA A 17 4.05 -1.83 11.86
CA ALA A 17 4.95 -1.25 12.87
C ALA A 17 5.52 0.10 12.46
N PHE A 18 5.84 0.29 11.16
CA PHE A 18 6.21 1.59 10.63
C PHE A 18 5.08 2.60 10.82
N MET A 19 3.85 2.25 10.41
CA MET A 19 2.70 3.14 10.55
C MET A 19 2.40 3.49 12.01
N ALA A 20 2.48 2.52 12.91
CA ALA A 20 2.29 2.75 14.33
C ALA A 20 3.32 3.77 14.88
N GLY A 21 4.61 3.54 14.64
CA GLY A 21 5.66 4.45 15.09
C GLY A 21 5.62 5.82 14.40
N TYR A 22 5.25 5.87 13.12
CA TYR A 22 5.09 7.11 12.38
C TYR A 22 3.95 7.97 12.94
N LEU A 23 2.78 7.37 13.19
CA LEU A 23 1.62 8.09 13.74
C LEU A 23 1.86 8.53 15.18
N GLU A 24 2.54 7.70 15.99
CA GLU A 24 2.98 8.08 17.34
C GLU A 24 3.93 9.28 17.30
N ALA A 25 4.95 9.25 16.44
CA ALA A 25 5.92 10.34 16.32
C ALA A 25 5.32 11.62 15.70
N ALA A 26 4.39 11.49 14.76
CA ALA A 26 3.74 12.62 14.12
C ALA A 26 2.71 13.31 15.03
N GLY A 27 2.05 12.58 15.93
CA GLY A 27 1.05 13.12 16.85
C GLY A 27 -0.03 13.94 16.11
N ASP A 28 -0.31 15.14 16.60
CA ASP A 28 -1.29 16.07 16.02
C ASP A 28 -0.72 16.98 14.92
N ALA A 29 0.30 16.51 14.19
CA ALA A 29 0.92 17.31 13.16
C ALA A 29 -0.11 17.80 12.12
N PRO A 30 -0.05 19.07 11.69
CA PRO A 30 -1.11 19.69 10.88
C PRO A 30 -1.20 19.12 9.45
N PHE A 31 -0.24 18.31 9.02
CA PHE A 31 -0.25 17.64 7.71
C PHE A 31 -0.99 16.31 7.72
N LEU A 32 -1.36 15.78 8.89
CA LEU A 32 -2.17 14.56 8.98
C LEU A 32 -3.65 14.90 9.07
N PRO A 33 -4.52 14.18 8.33
CA PRO A 33 -5.95 14.21 8.57
C PRO A 33 -6.26 13.81 10.01
N ARG A 34 -7.17 14.53 10.64
CA ARG A 34 -7.64 14.21 12.01
C ARG A 34 -8.59 13.02 12.02
N ASP A 35 -9.35 12.85 10.95
CA ASP A 35 -10.25 11.73 10.79
C ASP A 35 -9.48 10.51 10.28
N SER A 36 -9.64 9.37 10.95
CA SER A 36 -8.93 8.14 10.60
C SER A 36 -9.34 7.58 9.24
N SER A 37 -10.57 7.84 8.79
CA SER A 37 -11.06 7.42 7.47
C SER A 37 -10.44 8.26 6.36
N ASP A 38 -10.28 9.57 6.57
CA ASP A 38 -9.56 10.45 5.64
C ASP A 38 -8.07 10.07 5.54
N LEU A 39 -7.43 9.75 6.68
CA LEU A 39 -6.06 9.25 6.71
C LEU A 39 -5.91 7.95 5.92
N ALA A 40 -6.82 6.99 6.11
CA ALA A 40 -6.80 5.72 5.40
C ALA A 40 -7.02 5.93 3.89
N LEU A 41 -7.99 6.75 3.51
CA LEU A 41 -8.27 7.09 2.11
C LEU A 41 -7.07 7.74 1.43
N LEU A 42 -6.43 8.71 2.10
CA LEU A 42 -5.27 9.40 1.56
C LEU A 42 -4.08 8.45 1.40
N LEU A 43 -3.87 7.56 2.37
CA LEU A 43 -2.85 6.52 2.28
C LEU A 43 -3.09 5.58 1.10
N ASP A 44 -4.33 5.12 0.92
CA ASP A 44 -4.70 4.25 -0.20
C ASP A 44 -4.47 4.94 -1.56
N ILE A 45 -4.83 6.22 -1.68
CA ILE A 45 -4.60 7.01 -2.89
C ILE A 45 -3.11 7.13 -3.20
N PHE A 46 -2.26 7.48 -2.21
CA PHE A 46 -0.82 7.60 -2.45
C PHE A 46 -0.15 6.26 -2.76
N LEU A 47 -0.59 5.19 -2.12
CA LEU A 47 -0.10 3.84 -2.40
C LEU A 47 -0.51 3.37 -3.80
N LEU A 48 -1.69 3.75 -4.28
CA LEU A 48 -2.15 3.49 -5.65
C LEU A 48 -1.35 4.29 -6.68
N ASP A 49 -1.19 5.59 -6.47
CA ASP A 49 -0.41 6.47 -7.34
C ASP A 49 1.04 5.98 -7.51
N LYS A 50 1.67 5.62 -6.38
CA LYS A 50 3.01 5.03 -6.39
C LYS A 50 3.06 3.73 -7.20
N ALA A 51 2.09 2.84 -7.04
CA ALA A 51 2.07 1.56 -7.74
C ALA A 51 1.85 1.73 -9.26
N VAL A 52 1.06 2.72 -9.67
CA VAL A 52 0.89 3.09 -11.09
C VAL A 52 2.18 3.69 -11.66
N TYR A 53 2.83 4.57 -10.92
CA TYR A 53 4.13 5.13 -11.29
C TYR A 53 5.19 4.03 -11.47
N GLU A 54 5.31 3.13 -10.50
CA GLU A 54 6.25 2.00 -10.53
C GLU A 54 5.94 1.06 -11.70
N LEU A 55 4.67 0.80 -12.00
CA LEU A 55 4.30 -0.01 -13.15
C LEU A 55 4.82 0.60 -14.47
N GLY A 56 4.58 1.90 -14.69
CA GLY A 56 5.08 2.61 -15.86
C GLY A 56 6.61 2.63 -15.92
N TYR A 57 7.27 2.84 -14.78
CA TYR A 57 8.73 2.84 -14.71
C TYR A 57 9.31 1.47 -15.05
N GLU A 58 8.81 0.39 -14.46
CA GLU A 58 9.36 -0.95 -14.66
C GLU A 58 9.07 -1.49 -16.05
N LEU A 59 7.93 -1.15 -16.66
CA LEU A 59 7.65 -1.47 -18.06
C LEU A 59 8.71 -0.89 -19.01
N ASN A 60 9.23 0.30 -18.71
CA ASN A 60 10.20 0.99 -19.57
C ASN A 60 11.65 0.65 -19.26
N ASN A 61 11.97 0.28 -18.01
CA ASN A 61 13.36 0.15 -17.56
C ASN A 61 13.76 -1.29 -17.19
N ARG A 62 12.84 -2.09 -16.61
CA ARG A 62 13.11 -3.46 -16.15
C ARG A 62 11.87 -4.35 -16.31
N PRO A 63 11.50 -4.74 -17.53
CA PRO A 63 10.26 -5.48 -17.78
C PRO A 63 10.09 -6.76 -16.95
N GLY A 64 11.19 -7.42 -16.55
CA GLY A 64 11.15 -8.59 -15.67
C GLY A 64 10.63 -8.32 -14.24
N TRP A 65 10.55 -7.05 -13.82
CA TRP A 65 10.15 -6.64 -12.47
C TRP A 65 8.69 -6.19 -12.39
N VAL A 66 8.01 -6.04 -13.52
CA VAL A 66 6.60 -5.58 -13.65
C VAL A 66 5.63 -6.34 -12.75
N ARG A 67 5.89 -7.62 -12.47
CA ARG A 67 5.08 -8.45 -11.57
C ARG A 67 4.98 -7.87 -10.14
N ILE A 68 5.97 -7.11 -9.68
CA ILE A 68 6.03 -6.53 -8.34
C ILE A 68 4.97 -5.42 -8.17
N PRO A 69 4.99 -4.31 -8.95
CA PRO A 69 3.96 -3.27 -8.83
C PRO A 69 2.55 -3.79 -9.17
N LEU A 70 2.41 -4.73 -10.13
CA LEU A 70 1.12 -5.38 -10.41
C LEU A 70 0.56 -6.14 -9.20
N SER A 71 1.41 -6.84 -8.45
CA SER A 71 0.98 -7.55 -7.23
C SER A 71 0.54 -6.57 -6.13
N GLY A 72 1.18 -5.40 -6.05
CA GLY A 72 0.77 -4.30 -5.18
C GLY A 72 -0.61 -3.75 -5.53
N LEU A 73 -0.82 -3.41 -6.80
CA LEU A 73 -2.10 -2.92 -7.33
C LEU A 73 -3.26 -3.89 -7.06
N LEU A 74 -3.07 -5.18 -7.35
CA LEU A 74 -4.09 -6.20 -7.09
C LEU A 74 -4.39 -6.33 -5.60
N GLY A 75 -3.38 -6.15 -4.73
CA GLY A 75 -3.55 -6.16 -3.29
C GLY A 75 -4.39 -4.99 -2.75
N GLN A 76 -4.25 -3.80 -3.36
CA GLN A 76 -4.98 -2.58 -2.99
C GLN A 76 -6.41 -2.55 -3.53
N LEU A 77 -6.65 -3.12 -4.72
CA LEU A 77 -7.97 -3.13 -5.36
C LEU A 77 -8.88 -4.25 -4.87
N ALA A 78 -8.31 -5.36 -4.37
CA ALA A 78 -9.10 -6.49 -3.88
C ALA A 78 -10.07 -6.16 -2.73
N PRO A 79 -9.71 -5.31 -1.74
CA PRO A 79 -10.65 -4.83 -0.71
C PRO A 79 -11.82 -4.02 -1.30
N ALA A 80 -11.55 -3.07 -2.20
CA ALA A 80 -12.57 -2.19 -2.79
C ALA A 80 -13.61 -2.94 -3.65
N MET A 81 -13.20 -4.04 -4.28
CA MET A 81 -14.07 -4.88 -5.11
C MET A 81 -15.06 -5.74 -4.31
N VAL A 82 -14.82 -5.97 -3.02
CA VAL A 82 -15.74 -6.70 -2.13
C VAL A 82 -16.87 -5.79 -1.66
N GLU A 83 -16.57 -4.52 -1.37
CA GLU A 83 -17.55 -3.50 -0.94
C GLU A 83 -18.58 -3.17 -2.02
N THR A 84 -18.19 -3.17 -3.31
CA THR A 84 -19.10 -2.84 -4.44
C THR A 84 -20.07 -3.98 -4.80
N ARG A 85 -19.93 -5.16 -4.18
CA ARG A 85 -20.75 -6.36 -4.46
C ARG A 85 -21.72 -6.73 -3.33
N ALA A 86 -21.85 -5.89 -2.29
CA ALA A 86 -22.87 -5.98 -1.25
C ALA A 86 -23.97 -4.94 -1.47
#